data_AF-A0AAN8FCN7-F1
#
_entry.id   AF-A0AAN8FCN7-F1
#
_cell.length_a   1.000
_cell.length_b   1.000
_cell.length_c   1.000
_cell.angle_alpha   90.00
_cell.angle_beta   90.00
_cell.angle_gamma   90.00
#
_symmetry.space_group_name_H-M   'P 1'
#
loop_
_entity.id
_entity.type
_entity.pdbx_description
1 polymer ?
#
loop_
_entity_poly.entity_id
_entity_poly.type
_entity_poly.pdbx_seq_one_letter_code
_entity_poly.pdbx_strand_id
1 'polypeptide(L)'
;MTGNHNGWHRRQAPEVVATLVYTKECDVYSYGILVWEIFNNARQPFEEFSNKTVRRRLCEPTFRPYLSPDIPEEIRIIVTACWCPLPEQRPIMKDVAWILKKYIRHSQLWWTRPNLVQFQSKMDSRRLKSELRKKVHVGSCKGSKKRIRKEKNGCCHRIDAMRTQWSSRQK
;
A
#
# COMPACT_ATOMS: atom_id res chain seq x y z
N MET A 1 14.89 13.92 -25.02
CA MET A 1 13.86 14.79 -24.42
C MET A 1 13.78 14.43 -22.94
N THR A 2 13.85 15.42 -22.07
CA THR A 2 14.31 15.36 -20.66
C THR A 2 13.86 14.12 -19.89
N GLY A 3 14.83 13.25 -19.57
CA GLY A 3 14.65 12.11 -18.69
C GLY A 3 14.19 12.59 -17.32
N ASN A 4 12.90 12.43 -17.05
CA ASN A 4 12.32 12.71 -15.74
C ASN A 4 12.77 11.60 -14.78
N HIS A 5 14.02 11.66 -14.32
CA HIS A 5 14.62 10.72 -13.37
C HIS A 5 13.96 10.73 -11.97
N ASN A 6 12.80 11.36 -11.81
CA ASN A 6 12.16 11.63 -10.52
C ASN A 6 11.02 10.65 -10.15
N GLY A 7 10.94 9.49 -10.82
CA GLY A 7 9.87 8.50 -10.62
C GLY A 7 9.84 7.89 -9.21
N TRP A 8 11.00 7.78 -8.56
CA TRP A 8 11.13 7.15 -7.23
C TRP A 8 10.31 7.86 -6.15
N HIS A 9 10.10 9.18 -6.27
CA HIS A 9 9.38 9.99 -5.27
C HIS A 9 7.91 9.58 -5.15
N ARG A 10 7.35 8.94 -6.17
CA ARG A 10 5.94 8.54 -6.21
C ARG A 10 5.68 7.24 -5.46
N ARG A 11 6.75 6.50 -5.14
CA ARG A 11 6.73 5.26 -4.36
C ARG A 11 7.02 5.51 -2.87
N GLN A 12 7.39 6.74 -2.51
CA GLN A 12 7.68 7.10 -1.12
C GLN A 12 6.40 7.10 -0.30
N ALA A 13 6.50 6.73 0.97
CA ALA A 13 5.37 6.78 1.90
C ALA A 13 5.02 8.24 2.28
N PRO A 14 3.75 8.54 2.62
CA PRO A 14 3.33 9.90 2.96
C PRO A 14 4.13 10.51 4.11
N GLU A 15 4.47 9.72 5.13
CA GLU A 15 5.31 10.16 6.24
C GLU A 15 6.74 10.50 5.81
N VAL A 16 7.34 9.73 4.89
CA VAL A 16 8.68 10.03 4.35
C VAL A 16 8.66 11.33 3.58
N VAL A 17 7.63 11.57 2.76
CA VAL A 17 7.49 12.82 2.00
C VAL A 17 7.25 14.03 2.93
N ALA A 18 6.58 13.81 4.06
CA ALA A 18 6.21 14.85 5.02
C ALA A 18 7.33 15.20 6.01
N THR A 19 8.04 14.20 6.53
CA THR A 19 8.96 14.35 7.67
C THR A 19 10.38 13.86 7.40
N LEU A 20 10.61 13.20 6.25
CA LEU A 20 11.88 12.53 5.91
C LEU A 20 12.30 11.44 6.92
N VAL A 21 11.35 10.94 7.72
CA VAL A 21 11.58 9.84 8.65
C VAL A 21 11.39 8.52 7.92
N TYR A 22 12.44 7.71 7.91
CA TYR A 22 12.42 6.37 7.33
C TYR A 22 12.20 5.32 8.41
N THR A 23 11.26 4.41 8.16
CA THR A 23 10.91 3.34 9.09
C THR A 23 10.64 2.04 8.33
N LYS A 24 10.53 0.92 9.04
CA LYS A 24 10.21 -0.38 8.39
C LYS A 24 8.84 -0.32 7.68
N GLU A 25 7.92 0.48 8.19
CA GLU A 25 6.59 0.67 7.65
C GLU A 25 6.62 1.45 6.33
N CYS A 26 7.60 2.34 6.10
CA CYS A 26 7.73 3.02 4.81
C CYS A 26 8.21 2.08 3.70
N ASP A 27 9.01 1.07 4.04
CA ASP A 27 9.40 0.00 3.11
C ASP A 27 8.22 -0.90 2.74
N VAL A 28 7.30 -1.14 3.69
CA VAL A 28 6.04 -1.85 3.40
C VAL A 28 5.18 -1.06 2.41
N TYR A 29 5.12 0.26 2.57
CA TYR A 29 4.38 1.11 1.63
C TYR A 29 4.96 1.05 0.22
N SER A 30 6.27 1.25 0.09
CA SER A 30 6.93 1.25 -1.22
C SER A 30 6.84 -0.13 -1.88
N TYR A 31 6.85 -1.21 -1.10
CA TYR A 31 6.56 -2.56 -1.59
C TYR A 31 5.13 -2.70 -2.13
N GLY A 32 4.13 -2.13 -1.44
CA GLY A 32 2.75 -2.11 -1.94
C GLY A 32 2.61 -1.42 -3.30
N ILE A 33 3.30 -0.29 -3.50
CA ILE A 33 3.37 0.40 -4.78
C ILE A 33 4.09 -0.43 -5.84
N LEU A 34 5.19 -1.11 -5.48
CA LEU A 34 5.90 -2.01 -6.40
C LEU A 34 5.00 -3.16 -6.88
N VAL A 35 4.26 -3.79 -5.98
CA VAL A 35 3.29 -4.84 -6.36
C VAL A 35 2.23 -4.25 -7.30
N TRP A 36 1.73 -3.04 -7.03
CA TRP A 36 0.83 -2.35 -7.95
C TRP A 36 1.46 -2.17 -9.35
N GLU A 37 2.72 -1.74 -9.44
CA GLU A 37 3.42 -1.57 -10.73
C GLU A 37 3.53 -2.88 -11.50
N ILE A 38 3.84 -4.00 -10.83
CA ILE A 38 3.92 -5.33 -11.44
C ILE A 38 2.59 -5.70 -12.11
N PHE A 39 1.47 -5.47 -11.43
CA PHE A 39 0.14 -5.80 -11.96
C PHE A 39 -0.40 -4.79 -12.99
N ASN A 40 0.26 -3.64 -13.13
CA ASN A 40 -0.11 -2.60 -14.09
C ASN A 40 0.96 -2.44 -15.18
N ASN A 41 1.65 -3.52 -15.55
CA ASN A 41 2.64 -3.55 -16.64
C ASN A 41 3.71 -2.46 -16.54
N ALA A 42 4.25 -2.26 -15.33
CA ALA A 42 5.27 -1.27 -15.02
C ALA A 42 4.85 0.19 -15.34
N ARG A 43 3.54 0.49 -15.34
CA ARG A 43 3.05 1.86 -15.43
C ARG A 43 3.51 2.69 -14.25
N GLN A 44 3.64 3.99 -14.48
CA GLN A 44 4.02 4.93 -13.45
C GLN A 44 2.81 5.21 -12.53
N PRO A 45 2.96 5.11 -11.20
CA PRO A 45 1.90 5.47 -10.29
C PRO A 45 1.59 6.98 -10.42
N PHE A 46 0.31 7.31 -10.48
CA PHE A 46 -0.17 8.69 -10.61
C PHE A 46 0.33 9.40 -11.88
N GLU A 47 0.48 8.67 -13.00
CA GLU A 47 0.98 9.20 -14.29
C GLU A 47 0.23 10.46 -14.76
N GLU A 48 -1.04 10.59 -14.42
CA GLU A 48 -1.92 11.71 -14.73
C GLU A 48 -1.60 12.99 -13.91
N PHE A 49 -0.73 12.90 -12.89
CA PHE A 49 -0.39 13.99 -12.00
C PHE A 49 1.10 14.37 -12.06
N SER A 50 1.39 15.67 -11.92
CA SER A 50 2.76 16.17 -11.75
C SER A 50 3.37 15.72 -10.41
N ASN A 51 4.71 15.65 -10.32
CA ASN A 51 5.40 15.29 -9.07
C ASN A 51 5.00 16.22 -7.90
N LYS A 52 4.82 17.51 -8.18
CA LYS A 52 4.39 18.51 -7.18
C LYS A 52 2.97 18.22 -6.68
N THR A 53 2.06 17.86 -7.58
CA THR A 53 0.69 17.48 -7.23
C THR A 53 0.68 16.19 -6.41
N VAL A 54 1.41 15.16 -6.83
CA VAL A 54 1.50 13.89 -6.09
C VAL A 54 2.01 14.12 -4.68
N ARG A 55 3.14 14.82 -4.51
CA ARG A 55 3.70 15.11 -3.18
C ARG A 55 2.73 15.84 -2.25
N ARG A 56 1.90 16.74 -2.79
CA ARG A 56 0.91 17.49 -2.02
C ARG A 56 -0.29 16.62 -1.59
N ARG A 57 -0.71 15.71 -2.46
CA ARG A 57 -1.92 14.89 -2.29
C ARG A 57 -1.65 13.54 -1.64
N LEU A 58 -0.39 13.10 -1.54
CA LEU A 58 -0.04 11.79 -1.00
C LEU A 58 -0.53 11.54 0.44
N CYS A 59 -0.64 12.62 1.22
CA CYS A 59 -1.18 12.59 2.58
C CYS A 59 -2.72 12.50 2.62
N GLU A 60 -3.42 12.60 1.48
CA GLU A 60 -4.85 12.35 1.42
C GLU A 60 -5.09 10.83 1.52
N PRO A 61 -5.97 10.36 2.43
CA PRO A 61 -6.17 8.92 2.65
C PRO A 61 -6.78 8.22 1.44
N THR A 62 -7.50 8.95 0.59
CA THR A 62 -8.15 8.44 -0.63
C THR A 62 -7.27 8.54 -1.87
N PHE A 63 -6.17 9.28 -1.83
CA PHE A 63 -5.30 9.47 -3.00
C PHE A 63 -4.38 8.26 -3.16
N ARG A 64 -4.85 7.26 -3.90
CA ARG A 64 -4.12 6.02 -4.19
C ARG A 64 -4.19 5.69 -5.69
N PRO A 65 -3.19 4.97 -6.24
CA PRO A 65 -3.24 4.50 -7.62
C PRO A 65 -4.49 3.64 -7.86
N TYR A 66 -5.06 3.76 -9.06
CA TYR A 66 -6.22 2.95 -9.45
C TYR A 66 -5.85 1.46 -9.48
N LEU A 67 -6.64 0.61 -8.81
CA LEU A 67 -6.51 -0.84 -8.89
C LEU A 67 -7.57 -1.39 -9.85
N SER A 68 -7.12 -2.01 -10.94
CA SER A 68 -8.03 -2.71 -11.85
C SER A 68 -8.78 -3.84 -11.11
N PRO A 69 -10.09 -4.04 -11.39
CA PRO A 69 -10.83 -5.19 -10.89
C PRO A 69 -10.26 -6.53 -11.37
N ASP A 70 -9.46 -6.55 -12.43
CA ASP A 70 -8.80 -7.74 -12.98
C ASP A 70 -7.66 -8.25 -12.09
N ILE A 71 -7.18 -7.42 -11.15
CA ILE A 71 -6.16 -7.85 -10.20
C ILE A 71 -6.82 -8.82 -9.21
N PRO A 72 -6.22 -10.00 -8.96
CA PRO A 72 -6.75 -10.96 -7.99
C PRO A 72 -7.05 -10.29 -6.65
N GLU A 73 -8.23 -10.58 -6.09
CA GLU A 73 -8.74 -9.97 -4.86
C GLU A 73 -7.73 -10.09 -3.71
N GLU A 74 -7.03 -11.22 -3.64
CA GLU A 74 -6.01 -11.51 -2.65
C GLU A 74 -4.85 -10.50 -2.73
N ILE A 75 -4.41 -10.18 -3.94
CA ILE A 75 -3.37 -9.18 -4.20
C ILE A 75 -3.89 -7.78 -3.89
N ARG A 76 -5.12 -7.46 -4.29
CA ARG A 76 -5.75 -6.17 -3.95
C ARG A 76 -5.77 -5.93 -2.43
N ILE A 77 -6.12 -6.94 -1.64
CA ILE A 77 -6.11 -6.82 -0.17
C ILE A 77 -4.69 -6.54 0.34
N ILE A 78 -3.68 -7.24 -0.18
CA ILE A 78 -2.27 -7.05 0.23
C ILE A 78 -1.79 -5.64 -0.13
N VAL A 79 -1.97 -5.23 -1.39
CA VAL A 79 -1.57 -3.90 -1.87
C VAL A 79 -2.26 -2.82 -1.04
N THR A 80 -3.56 -2.98 -0.79
CA THR A 80 -4.33 -2.00 -0.02
C THR A 80 -3.94 -1.89 1.45
N ALA A 81 -3.56 -3.01 2.07
CA ALA A 81 -3.00 -3.01 3.42
C ALA A 81 -1.62 -2.36 3.47
N CYS A 82 -0.76 -2.63 2.47
CA CYS A 82 0.61 -2.13 2.42
C CYS A 82 0.67 -0.60 2.28
N TRP A 83 -0.20 0.02 1.48
CA TRP A 83 -0.22 1.46 1.27
C TRP A 83 -1.17 2.23 2.21
N CYS A 84 -1.48 1.65 3.37
CA CYS A 84 -2.33 2.29 4.38
C CYS A 84 -1.79 3.69 4.73
N PRO A 85 -2.66 4.71 4.85
CA PRO A 85 -2.21 6.07 5.16
C PRO A 85 -1.46 6.16 6.50
N LEU A 86 -1.85 5.36 7.48
CA LEU A 86 -1.22 5.30 8.80
C LEU A 86 -0.14 4.21 8.83
N PRO A 87 1.14 4.56 9.09
CA PRO A 87 2.24 3.59 9.14
C PRO A 87 1.97 2.44 10.11
N GLU A 88 1.41 2.73 11.28
CA GLU A 88 1.12 1.76 12.34
C GLU A 88 0.04 0.73 11.99
N GLN A 89 -0.74 0.97 10.94
CA GLN A 89 -1.78 0.05 10.47
C GLN A 89 -1.32 -0.81 9.29
N ARG A 90 -0.12 -0.57 8.78
CA ARG A 90 0.46 -1.40 7.72
C ARG A 90 0.86 -2.75 8.31
N PRO A 91 0.72 -3.85 7.55
CA PRO A 91 1.20 -5.15 7.99
C PRO A 91 2.72 -5.13 8.11
N ILE A 92 3.29 -5.98 8.97
CA ILE A 92 4.73 -6.20 8.95
C ILE A 92 5.12 -7.01 7.71
N MET A 93 6.31 -6.75 7.17
CA MET A 93 6.77 -7.41 5.93
C MET A 93 6.75 -8.94 6.01
N LYS A 94 6.98 -9.51 7.20
CA LYS A 94 6.89 -10.95 7.45
C LYS A 94 5.49 -11.51 7.13
N ASP A 95 4.44 -10.78 7.49
CA ASP A 95 3.05 -11.19 7.23
C ASP A 95 2.71 -11.05 5.76
N VAL A 96 3.16 -9.97 5.11
CA VAL A 96 3.03 -9.78 3.66
C VAL A 96 3.64 -10.96 2.89
N ALA A 97 4.89 -11.31 3.22
CA ALA A 97 5.58 -12.44 2.60
C ALA A 97 4.87 -13.78 2.84
N TRP A 98 4.33 -13.99 4.06
CA TRP A 98 3.57 -15.20 4.38
C TRP A 98 2.28 -15.32 3.55
N ILE A 99 1.53 -14.22 3.41
CA ILE A 99 0.30 -14.19 2.60
C ILE A 99 0.64 -14.47 1.13
N LEU A 100 1.65 -13.79 0.58
CA LEU A 100 2.07 -13.98 -0.81
C LEU A 100 2.56 -15.41 -1.08
N LYS A 101 3.34 -16.00 -0.16
CA LYS A 101 3.77 -17.40 -0.27
C LYS A 101 2.60 -18.35 -0.31
N LYS A 102 1.56 -18.10 0.51
CA LYS A 102 0.32 -18.89 0.48
C LYS A 102 -0.38 -18.74 -0.87
N TYR A 103 -0.50 -17.52 -1.37
CA TYR A 103 -1.09 -17.24 -2.69
C TYR A 103 -0.36 -17.98 -3.82
N ILE A 104 0.97 -17.89 -3.89
CA ILE A 104 1.79 -18.55 -4.93
C ILE A 104 1.66 -20.08 -4.85
N ARG A 105 1.62 -20.66 -3.65
CA ARG A 105 1.45 -22.11 -3.46
C ARG A 105 0.07 -22.61 -3.91
N HIS A 106 -0.96 -21.77 -3.86
CA HIS A 106 -2.28 -22.08 -4.39
C HIS A 106 -2.40 -21.76 -5.89
N SER A 107 -1.56 -20.87 -6.41
CA SER A 107 -1.45 -20.48 -7.83
C SER A 107 -0.37 -21.27 -8.56
N GLN A 108 -0.18 -22.55 -8.23
CA GLN A 108 0.78 -23.37 -8.95
C GLN A 108 0.32 -23.55 -10.40
N LEU A 109 1.15 -23.06 -11.33
CA LEU A 109 1.16 -23.20 -12.80
C LEU A 109 0.95 -21.89 -13.61
N TRP A 110 1.72 -20.83 -13.32
CA TRP A 110 1.80 -19.65 -14.21
C TRP A 110 3.12 -19.50 -14.99
N TRP A 111 4.23 -20.16 -14.59
CA TRP A 111 5.48 -20.16 -15.37
C TRP A 111 5.58 -21.31 -16.40
N THR A 112 4.67 -22.28 -16.35
CA THR A 112 4.65 -23.47 -17.23
C THR A 112 3.75 -23.32 -18.46
N ARG A 113 3.10 -22.16 -18.64
CA ARG A 113 2.15 -21.93 -19.74
C ARG A 113 2.68 -20.87 -20.71
N PRO A 114 3.13 -21.25 -21.92
CA PRO A 114 3.67 -20.32 -22.92
C PRO A 114 2.63 -19.39 -23.59
N ASN A 115 1.34 -19.42 -23.22
CA ASN A 115 0.32 -18.56 -23.80
C ASN A 115 -0.65 -18.01 -22.74
N LEU A 116 -0.40 -16.77 -22.31
CA LEU A 116 -1.22 -16.00 -21.37
C LEU A 116 -2.13 -15.04 -22.14
N VAL A 117 -3.27 -15.52 -22.62
CA VAL A 117 -4.38 -14.62 -23.05
C VAL A 117 -5.72 -15.00 -22.43
N GLN A 118 -5.92 -16.21 -21.90
CA GLN A 118 -7.23 -16.58 -21.39
C GLN A 118 -7.11 -17.59 -20.25
N PHE A 119 -7.07 -17.15 -18.99
CA PHE A 119 -7.75 -17.89 -17.94
C PHE A 119 -7.75 -17.14 -16.61
N GLN A 120 -8.87 -16.51 -16.29
CA GLN A 120 -9.15 -16.01 -14.95
C GLN A 120 -10.53 -16.52 -14.55
N SER A 121 -10.58 -17.70 -13.95
CA SER A 121 -11.79 -18.10 -13.24
C SER A 121 -11.48 -18.97 -12.03
N LYS A 122 -11.80 -18.38 -10.88
CA LYS A 122 -12.16 -19.01 -9.60
C LYS A 122 -11.03 -19.65 -8.80
N MET A 123 -10.29 -18.82 -8.08
CA MET A 123 -9.77 -19.20 -6.76
C MET A 123 -10.77 -18.73 -5.69
N ASP A 124 -11.20 -19.60 -4.77
CA ASP A 124 -12.29 -19.31 -3.83
C ASP A 124 -11.88 -18.30 -2.74
N SER A 125 -12.13 -17.02 -3.02
CA SER A 125 -11.77 -15.86 -2.22
C SER A 125 -12.33 -15.89 -0.79
N ARG A 126 -13.31 -16.75 -0.47
CA ARG A 126 -13.96 -16.80 0.85
C ARG A 126 -13.02 -17.30 1.95
N ARG A 127 -12.18 -18.29 1.66
CA ARG A 127 -11.25 -18.88 2.64
C ARG A 127 -10.03 -17.99 2.88
N LEU A 128 -9.56 -17.26 1.86
CA LEU A 128 -8.49 -16.29 2.09
C LEU A 128 -9.01 -15.03 2.79
N LYS A 129 -10.21 -14.55 2.45
CA LYS A 129 -10.83 -13.41 3.14
C LYS A 129 -10.97 -13.63 4.65
N SER A 130 -11.32 -14.84 5.11
CA SER A 130 -11.43 -15.13 6.56
C SER A 130 -10.06 -15.20 7.25
N GLU A 131 -9.04 -15.73 6.58
CA GLU A 131 -7.66 -15.78 7.09
C GLU A 131 -6.99 -14.40 7.10
N LEU A 132 -7.22 -13.60 6.05
CA LEU A 132 -6.78 -12.22 5.96
C LEU A 132 -7.50 -11.36 7.00
N ARG A 133 -8.82 -11.48 7.18
CA ARG A 133 -9.51 -10.72 8.25
C ARG A 133 -9.06 -11.09 9.67
N LYS A 134 -8.67 -12.35 9.89
CA LYS A 134 -8.13 -12.81 11.19
C LYS A 134 -6.71 -12.29 11.45
N LYS A 135 -5.88 -12.14 10.41
CA LYS A 135 -4.48 -11.69 10.53
C LYS A 135 -4.27 -10.20 10.30
N VAL A 136 -5.06 -9.59 9.43
CA VAL A 136 -5.27 -8.15 9.28
C VAL A 136 -6.26 -7.68 10.35
N HIS A 137 -6.14 -8.21 11.57
CA HIS A 137 -6.65 -7.49 12.71
C HIS A 137 -5.81 -6.22 12.77
N VAL A 138 -6.40 -5.10 12.33
CA VAL A 138 -5.91 -3.76 12.65
C VAL A 138 -5.70 -3.78 14.15
N GLY A 139 -4.44 -3.84 14.56
CA GLY A 139 -4.11 -3.94 15.97
C GLY A 139 -4.76 -2.77 16.68
N SER A 140 -5.71 -3.06 17.56
CA SER A 140 -6.02 -2.20 18.69
C SER A 140 -4.79 -2.24 19.61
N CYS A 141 -3.73 -1.54 19.22
CA CYS A 141 -2.56 -1.39 20.04
C CYS A 141 -2.84 -0.25 21.02
N LYS A 142 -3.17 -0.66 22.24
CA LYS A 142 -3.17 0.20 23.43
C LYS A 142 -1.84 0.97 23.50
N GLY A 143 -1.96 2.22 23.94
CA GLY A 143 -0.98 3.28 23.78
C GLY A 143 0.47 2.95 24.14
N SER A 144 1.37 3.55 23.39
CA SER A 144 2.71 3.91 23.84
C SER A 144 2.95 5.36 23.46
N LYS A 145 2.82 6.25 24.46
CA LYS A 145 3.14 7.68 24.33
C LYS A 145 4.67 7.80 24.16
N LYS A 146 5.15 7.95 22.93
CA LYS A 146 6.49 8.48 22.70
C LYS A 146 6.37 9.97 22.38
N ARG A 147 6.95 10.77 23.28
CA ARG A 147 6.99 12.22 23.24
C ARG A 147 7.90 12.66 22.09
N ILE A 148 7.33 13.10 20.97
CA ILE A 148 8.07 13.72 19.87
C ILE A 148 7.84 15.23 19.93
N ARG A 149 8.95 15.97 19.86
CA ARG A 149 9.05 17.43 19.97
C ARG A 149 8.24 18.08 18.85
N LYS A 150 7.37 19.04 19.22
CA LYS A 150 6.56 19.83 18.30
C LYS A 150 7.45 20.88 17.64
N GLU A 151 7.57 20.83 16.32
CA GLU A 151 8.02 21.97 15.52
C GLU A 151 7.01 22.22 14.41
N LYS A 152 6.57 23.48 14.32
CA LYS A 152 5.40 23.94 13.60
C LYS A 152 5.77 24.33 12.17
N ASN A 153 4.79 24.13 11.29
CA ASN A 153 4.62 24.66 9.92
C ASN A 153 5.04 23.71 8.78
N GLY A 154 4.05 23.11 8.13
CA GLY A 154 4.18 22.28 6.93
C GLY A 154 3.91 20.79 7.16
N CYS A 155 3.09 20.17 6.28
CA CYS A 155 2.66 18.74 6.15
C CYS A 155 2.31 17.90 7.40
N CYS A 156 2.99 18.10 8.54
CA CYS A 156 2.82 17.52 9.87
C CYS A 156 1.36 17.58 10.39
N HIS A 157 0.67 18.72 10.25
CA HIS A 157 -0.75 18.84 10.65
C HIS A 157 -1.69 17.85 9.95
N ARG A 158 -1.31 17.30 8.78
CA ARG A 158 -2.17 16.40 8.02
C ARG A 158 -2.09 14.94 8.49
N ILE A 159 -0.99 14.49 9.09
CA ILE A 159 -0.92 13.12 9.64
C ILE A 159 -1.81 12.99 10.88
N ASP A 160 -1.84 14.00 11.75
CA ASP A 160 -2.76 14.05 12.89
C ASP A 160 -4.24 14.11 12.44
N ALA A 161 -4.51 14.83 11.34
CA ALA A 161 -5.83 14.85 10.68
C ALA A 161 -6.20 13.49 10.04
N MET A 162 -5.22 12.75 9.48
CA MET A 162 -5.42 11.40 8.95
C MET A 162 -5.83 10.43 10.06
N ARG A 163 -5.22 10.54 11.24
CA ARG A 163 -5.57 9.70 12.41
C ARG A 163 -7.01 9.95 12.88
N THR A 164 -7.47 11.20 12.84
CA THR A 164 -8.86 11.57 13.20
C THR A 164 -9.87 11.15 12.12
N GLN A 165 -9.57 11.35 10.84
CA GLN A 165 -10.50 11.01 9.74
C GLN A 165 -10.61 9.49 9.49
N TRP A 166 -9.54 8.72 9.70
CA TRP A 166 -9.54 7.27 9.52
C TRP A 166 -10.24 6.52 10.68
N SER A 167 -10.13 7.03 11.91
CA SER A 167 -10.80 6.44 13.09
C SER A 167 -12.32 6.53 13.01
N SER A 168 -12.86 7.57 12.36
CA SER A 168 -14.31 7.80 12.19
C SER A 168 -14.98 6.86 11.18
N ARG A 169 -14.21 6.12 10.36
CA ARG A 169 -14.71 5.17 9.35
C ARG A 169 -14.74 3.71 9.82
N GLN A 170 -14.28 3.44 11.05
CA GLN A 170 -14.22 2.10 11.66
C GLN A 170 -15.29 1.89 12.76
N LYS A 171 -16.23 2.83 12.90
CA LYS A 171 -17.49 2.68 13.64
C LYS A 171 -18.63 2.61 12.63
#